data_AF-R5MTX8-F1
#
_entry.id   AF-R5MTX8-F1
#
_cell.length_a   1.000
_cell.length_b   1.000
_cell.length_c   1.000
_cell.angle_alpha   90.00
_cell.angle_beta   90.00
_cell.angle_gamma   90.00
#
_symmetry.space_group_name_H-M   'P 1'
#
loop_
_entity.id
_entity.type
_entity.pdbx_description
1 polymer ?
#
loop_
_entity_poly.entity_id
_entity_poly.type
_entity_poly.pdbx_seq_one_letter_code
_entity_poly.pdbx_strand_id
1 'polypeptide(L)'
;MSLAVGKVFTLLNTKYVVMSTLEKDGKHYLFVNKMIENKNTEEFFVVLEEEGKLQFVADDALINELLPIFQKNILELAAKITKRE
;
A
#
# COMPACT_ATOMS: atom_id res chain seq x y z
N MET A 1 11.89 5.07 8.38
CA MET A 1 10.64 5.20 9.16
C MET A 1 9.57 4.41 8.43
N SER A 2 9.29 3.17 8.84
CA SER A 2 8.35 2.31 8.11
C SER A 2 6.94 2.89 8.15
N LEU A 3 6.32 3.08 6.99
CA LEU A 3 4.93 3.50 6.88
C LEU A 3 4.00 2.36 7.30
N ALA A 4 3.16 2.58 8.31
CA ALA A 4 2.17 1.60 8.77
C ALA A 4 0.87 1.69 7.96
N VAL A 5 0.11 0.59 7.92
CA VAL A 5 -1.25 0.57 7.36
C VAL A 5 -2.14 1.63 8.01
N GLY A 6 -2.93 2.35 7.20
CA GLY A 6 -3.78 3.46 7.62
C GLY A 6 -3.06 4.81 7.71
N LYS A 7 -1.74 4.85 7.54
CA LYS A 7 -0.99 6.11 7.53
C LYS A 7 -1.19 6.85 6.21
N VAL A 8 -1.41 8.16 6.30
CA VAL A 8 -1.49 9.07 5.15
C VAL A 8 -0.13 9.75 4.97
N PHE A 9 0.37 9.79 3.75
CA PHE A 9 1.58 10.52 3.38
C PHE A 9 1.36 11.32 2.10
N THR A 10 2.24 12.28 1.83
CA THR A 10 2.20 13.08 0.60
C THR A 10 3.39 12.70 -0.26
N LEU A 11 3.13 12.38 -1.52
CA LEU A 11 4.14 12.06 -2.53
C LEU A 11 3.80 12.83 -3.81
N LEU A 12 4.76 13.52 -4.41
CA LEU A 12 4.53 14.35 -5.60
C LEU A 12 3.32 15.30 -5.47
N ASN A 13 3.20 15.97 -4.31
CA ASN A 13 2.11 16.91 -4.00
C ASN A 13 0.69 16.27 -3.96
N THR A 14 0.60 14.94 -3.96
CA THR A 14 -0.65 14.19 -3.86
C THR A 14 -0.66 13.38 -2.57
N LYS A 15 -1.81 13.31 -1.90
CA LYS A 15 -1.96 12.50 -0.68
C LYS A 15 -2.24 11.06 -1.04
N TYR A 16 -1.66 10.14 -0.28
CA TYR A 16 -1.88 8.70 -0.42
C TYR A 16 -2.09 8.09 0.96
N VAL A 17 -2.97 7.10 1.05
CA VAL A 17 -3.17 6.29 2.26
C VAL A 17 -2.60 4.90 2.04
N VAL A 18 -1.85 4.39 3.02
CA VAL A 18 -1.33 3.02 2.99
C VAL A 18 -2.44 2.04 3.32
N MET A 19 -2.75 1.16 2.38
CA MET A 19 -3.77 0.12 2.52
C MET A 19 -3.17 -1.20 3.00
N SER A 20 -1.95 -1.52 2.56
CA SER A 20 -1.25 -2.74 2.99
C SER A 20 0.25 -2.56 2.82
N THR A 21 1.02 -3.35 3.57
CA THR A 21 2.48 -3.36 3.53
C THR A 21 2.96 -4.80 3.35
N LEU A 22 4.01 -4.98 2.57
CA LEU A 22 4.57 -6.28 2.24
C LEU A 22 6.09 -6.20 2.18
N GLU A 23 6.76 -7.05 2.96
CA GLU A 23 8.19 -7.26 2.83
C GLU A 23 8.45 -8.47 1.94
N LYS A 24 9.25 -8.29 0.89
CA LYS A 24 9.64 -9.36 -0.04
C LYS A 24 11.05 -9.09 -0.55
N ASP A 25 11.93 -10.09 -0.48
CA ASP A 25 13.33 -9.98 -0.95
C ASP A 25 14.12 -8.82 -0.32
N GLY A 26 13.86 -8.51 0.96
CA GLY A 26 14.49 -7.39 1.67
C GLY A 26 14.00 -6.00 1.24
N LYS A 27 12.96 -5.94 0.39
CA LYS A 27 12.31 -4.73 -0.08
C LYS A 27 10.94 -4.56 0.55
N HIS A 28 10.61 -3.33 0.93
CA HIS A 28 9.30 -2.98 1.49
C HIS A 28 8.39 -2.40 0.41
N TYR A 29 7.37 -3.15 0.03
CA TYR A 29 6.32 -2.70 -0.88
C TYR A 29 5.10 -2.24 -0.10
N LEU A 30 4.54 -1.12 -0.51
CA LEU A 30 3.37 -0.52 0.09
C LEU A 30 2.29 -0.43 -0.98
N PHE A 31 1.12 -0.97 -0.66
CA PHE A 31 -0.06 -0.78 -1.47
C PHE A 31 -0.79 0.47 -0.99
N VAL A 32 -0.94 1.46 -1.86
CA VAL A 32 -1.44 2.79 -1.49
C VAL A 32 -2.60 3.21 -2.37
N ASN A 33 -3.57 3.90 -1.78
CA ASN A 33 -4.68 4.49 -2.50
C ASN A 33 -4.49 6.00 -2.57
N LYS A 34 -4.68 6.57 -3.75
CA LYS A 34 -4.57 8.02 -3.97
C LYS A 34 -5.77 8.72 -3.36
N MET A 35 -5.52 9.85 -2.70
CA MET A 35 -6.55 10.69 -2.09
C MET A 35 -6.60 12.05 -2.77
N ILE A 36 -7.80 12.49 -3.16
CA ILE A 36 -8.09 13.82 -3.70
C ILE A 36 -9.09 14.48 -2.77
N GLU A 37 -8.81 15.70 -2.29
CA GLU A 37 -9.71 16.44 -1.39
C GLU A 37 -10.14 15.64 -0.14
N ASN A 38 -9.23 14.82 0.40
CA ASN A 38 -9.48 13.88 1.52
C ASN A 38 -10.51 12.78 1.22
N LYS A 39 -10.87 12.55 -0.05
CA LYS A 39 -11.61 11.37 -0.50
C LYS A 39 -10.68 10.35 -1.11
N ASN A 40 -10.90 9.08 -0.81
CA ASN A 40 -10.24 7.97 -1.49
C ASN A 40 -10.71 7.95 -2.94
N THR A 41 -9.76 7.77 -3.86
CA THR A 41 -10.06 7.60 -5.28
C THR A 41 -10.09 6.11 -5.62
N GLU A 42 -10.47 5.78 -6.86
CA GLU A 42 -10.33 4.42 -7.40
C GLU A 42 -8.93 4.17 -7.99
N GLU A 43 -7.97 5.08 -7.76
CA GLU A 43 -6.60 4.95 -8.21
C GLU A 43 -5.71 4.33 -7.12
N PHE A 44 -5.21 3.13 -7.40
CA PHE A 44 -4.32 2.37 -6.52
C PHE A 44 -2.94 2.26 -7.13
N PHE A 45 -1.92 2.32 -6.28
CA PHE A 45 -0.52 2.25 -6.70
C PHE A 45 0.27 1.35 -5.75
N VAL A 46 1.34 0.74 -6.29
CA VAL A 46 2.36 0.07 -5.49
C VAL A 46 3.55 0.99 -5.40
N VAL A 47 4.03 1.26 -4.19
CA VAL A 47 5.26 2.02 -3.97
C VAL A 47 6.27 1.17 -3.22
N LEU A 48 7.53 1.25 -3.64
CA LEU A 48 8.67 0.65 -2.98
C LEU A 48 9.27 1.66 -2.00
N GLU A 49 9.38 1.28 -0.74
CA GLU A 49 10.16 1.95 0.29
C GLU A 49 11.58 1.36 0.30
N GLU A 50 12.55 2.15 -0.16
CA GLU A 50 13.97 1.77 -0.18
C GLU A 50 14.79 2.93 0.40
N GLU A 51 15.57 2.65 1.45
CA GLU A 51 16.41 3.65 2.14
C GLU A 51 15.68 4.95 2.56
N GLY A 52 14.40 4.83 2.91
CA GLY A 52 13.56 5.98 3.31
C GLY A 52 13.03 6.83 2.15
N LYS A 53 13.26 6.39 0.90
CA LYS A 53 12.64 6.96 -0.30
C LYS A 53 11.48 6.09 -0.75
N LEU A 54 10.42 6.74 -1.25
CA LEU A 54 9.25 6.09 -1.82
C LEU A 54 9.31 6.23 -3.33
N GLN A 55 9.28 5.11 -4.04
CA GLN A 55 9.34 5.07 -5.50
C GLN A 55 8.12 4.32 -6.02
N PHE A 56 7.45 4.86 -7.04
CA PHE A 56 6.38 4.12 -7.69
C PHE A 56 6.94 2.91 -8.43
N VAL A 57 6.35 1.75 -8.19
CA VAL A 57 6.63 0.57 -9.00
C VAL A 57 5.84 0.74 -10.29
N ALA A 58 6.54 0.74 -11.43
CA ALA A 58 5.94 0.78 -12.77
C ALA A 58 6.04 -0.58 -13.49
N ASP A 59 6.62 -1.59 -12.83
CA ASP A 59 6.79 -2.92 -13.39
C ASP A 59 5.50 -3.74 -13.23
N ASP A 60 4.76 -3.92 -14.34
CA ASP A 60 3.48 -4.63 -14.35
C ASP A 60 3.60 -6.09 -13.90
N ALA A 61 4.70 -6.77 -14.21
CA ALA A 61 4.89 -8.17 -13.80
C ALA A 61 5.00 -8.27 -12.27
N LEU A 62 5.84 -7.43 -11.68
CA LEU A 62 5.99 -7.34 -10.23
C LEU A 62 4.68 -6.91 -9.56
N ILE A 63 3.97 -5.91 -10.09
CA ILE A 63 2.66 -5.50 -9.56
C ILE A 63 1.71 -6.69 -9.55
N ASN A 64 1.58 -7.42 -10.66
CA ASN A 64 0.70 -8.58 -10.75
C ASN A 64 1.07 -9.71 -9.79
N GLU A 65 2.35 -9.86 -9.45
CA GLU A 65 2.79 -10.80 -8.41
C GLU A 65 2.46 -10.33 -6.99
N LEU A 66 2.55 -9.03 -6.72
CA LEU A 66 2.32 -8.46 -5.39
C LEU A 66 0.82 -8.28 -5.07
N LEU A 67 0.00 -7.94 -6.07
CA LEU A 67 -1.45 -7.72 -5.93
C LEU A 67 -2.19 -8.84 -5.18
N PRO A 68 -2.05 -10.13 -5.54
CA PRO A 68 -2.76 -11.20 -4.82
C PRO A 68 -2.31 -11.33 -3.36
N ILE A 69 -1.05 -10.99 -3.06
CA ILE A 69 -0.52 -11.00 -1.69
C ILE A 69 -1.13 -9.86 -0.88
N PHE A 70 -1.17 -8.65 -1.45
CA PHE A 70 -1.84 -7.51 -0.82
C PHE A 70 -3.33 -7.77 -0.60
N GLN A 71 -4.02 -8.34 -1.58
CA GLN A 71 -5.43 -8.72 -1.46
C GLN A 71 -5.63 -9.71 -0.30
N LYS A 72 -4.79 -10.74 -0.21
CA LYS A 72 -4.85 -11.71 0.89
C LYS A 72 -4.63 -11.04 2.26
N ASN A 73 -3.65 -10.14 2.37
CA ASN A 73 -3.39 -9.40 3.61
C ASN A 73 -4.59 -8.51 4.01
N ILE A 74 -5.20 -7.80 3.05
CA ILE A 74 -6.38 -6.97 3.30
C ILE A 74 -7.57 -7.84 3.74
N LEU A 75 -7.82 -8.97 3.07
CA LEU A 75 -8.88 -9.91 3.44
C LEU A 75 -8.64 -10.50 4.84
N GLU A 76 -7.40 -10.82 5.19
CA GLU A 76 -7.08 -11.34 6.52
C GLU A 76 -7.27 -10.26 7.59
N LEU A 77 -6.88 -9.01 7.31
CA LEU A 77 -7.14 -7.87 8.20
C LEU A 77 -8.65 -7.66 8.39
N ALA A 78 -9.42 -7.66 7.31
CA ALA A 78 -10.87 -7.56 7.37
C ALA A 78 -11.49 -8.71 8.19
N ALA A 79 -11.07 -9.96 7.95
CA ALA A 79 -11.55 -11.11 8.69
C ALA A 79 -11.18 -11.07 10.19
N LYS A 80 -10.00 -10.54 10.55
CA LYS A 80 -9.62 -10.31 11.95
C LYS A 80 -10.49 -9.25 12.63
N ILE A 81 -10.91 -8.23 11.90
CA ILE A 81 -11.80 -7.19 12.41
C ILE A 81 -13.22 -7.73 12.60
N THR A 82 -13.71 -8.56 11.67
CA THR A 82 -15.07 -9.15 11.74
C THR A 82 -15.21 -10.26 12.80
N LYS A 83 -14.14 -10.91 13.25
CA LYS A 83 -14.18 -11.94 14.31
C LYS A 83 -14.14 -11.40 15.74
N ARG A 84 -14.25 -10.08 15.95
CA ARG A 84 -14.26 -9.42 17.27
C ARG A 84 -15.68 -9.07 17.77
N GLU A 85 -16.69 -9.85 17.38
CA GLU A 85 -18.06 -9.79 17.90
C GLU A 85 -18.46 -11.10 18.55
#